data_AF-A0A365MPA9-F1
#
_entry.id   AF-A0A365MPA9-F1
#
_cell.length_a   1.000
_cell.length_b   1.000
_cell.length_c   1.000
_cell.angle_alpha   90.00
_cell.angle_beta   90.00
_cell.angle_gamma   90.00
#
_symmetry.space_group_name_H-M   'P 1'
#
loop_
_entity.id
_entity.type
_entity.pdbx_description
1 polymer ?
#
loop_
_entity_poly.entity_id
_entity_poly.type
_entity_poly.pdbx_seq_one_letter_code
_entity_poly.pdbx_strand_id
1 'polypeptide(L)'
;MATSLVWNNQNGALAINLDNLRDFINQGLQNYLPSVCLQVEARCEQEELSCSMSSDVRPGGQPNLSEVAGETVLSYSYSNQSHDGAGINDNLGSFTLGTTYNMDIQFTNTNGSASIVITQHLVISYSMAMFQTATSGNAVDKTIVDTYTLSVDEGGILSASVDPMITDNSTAPDDRFQDFFTGSDGLIGELRRGGDALQSTALNVPLSNTAAYSFPGGQTSTFKSVQFSGNQDLVASVA
;
A
#
# COMPACT_ATOMS: atom_id res chain seq x y z
N MET A 1 48.66 26.48 -37.16
CA MET A 1 47.57 25.50 -36.92
C MET A 1 47.28 25.51 -35.44
N ALA A 2 46.16 26.14 -35.04
CA ALA A 2 45.71 26.13 -33.66
C ALA A 2 44.79 24.91 -33.47
N THR A 3 45.24 23.94 -32.67
CA THR A 3 44.42 22.83 -32.21
C THR A 3 43.37 23.39 -31.25
N SER A 4 42.11 23.48 -31.72
CA SER A 4 40.98 23.77 -30.83
C SER A 4 40.74 22.55 -29.95
N LEU A 5 40.91 22.72 -28.64
CA LEU A 5 40.39 21.78 -27.65
C LEU A 5 38.86 21.80 -27.74
N VAL A 6 38.29 20.71 -28.25
CA VAL A 6 36.86 20.42 -28.17
C VAL A 6 36.59 20.00 -26.73
N TRP A 7 35.86 20.83 -25.99
CA TRP A 7 35.28 20.42 -24.72
C TRP A 7 34.13 19.46 -25.01
N ASN A 8 34.33 18.16 -24.77
CA ASN A 8 33.24 17.20 -24.72
C ASN A 8 32.38 17.52 -23.48
N ASN A 9 31.08 17.71 -23.66
CA ASN A 9 30.07 17.79 -22.60
C ASN A 9 30.34 16.72 -21.54
N GLN A 10 30.77 17.12 -20.34
CA GLN A 10 30.93 16.18 -19.23
C GLN A 10 29.53 15.85 -18.69
N ASN A 11 28.96 14.75 -19.18
CA ASN A 11 27.74 14.17 -18.61
C ASN A 11 28.13 13.55 -17.25
N GLY A 12 27.76 14.21 -16.16
CA GLY A 12 27.84 13.61 -14.83
C GLY A 12 26.71 12.60 -14.62
N ALA A 13 26.88 11.69 -13.67
CA ALA A 13 25.81 10.82 -13.21
C ALA A 13 25.71 10.92 -11.68
N LEU A 14 24.49 11.11 -11.19
CA LEU A 14 24.16 11.00 -9.78
C LEU A 14 23.42 9.68 -9.60
N ALA A 15 23.81 8.90 -8.59
CA ALA A 15 23.13 7.66 -8.25
C ALA A 15 22.68 7.71 -6.79
N ILE A 16 21.41 7.36 -6.55
CA ILE A 16 20.88 7.09 -5.22
C ILE A 16 20.83 5.57 -5.09
N ASN A 17 21.55 5.07 -4.10
CA ASN A 17 21.60 3.65 -3.82
C ASN A 17 20.22 3.10 -3.41
N LEU A 18 19.94 1.87 -3.82
CA LEU A 18 18.72 1.14 -3.51
C LEU A 18 18.34 1.20 -2.01
N ASP A 19 19.29 0.94 -1.10
CA ASP A 19 19.02 0.87 0.33
C ASP A 19 18.57 2.24 0.87
N ASN A 20 19.21 3.32 0.41
CA ASN A 20 18.79 4.68 0.77
C ASN A 20 17.38 5.01 0.28
N LEU A 21 17.01 4.55 -0.92
CA LEU A 21 15.68 4.78 -1.48
C LEU A 21 14.61 3.95 -0.75
N ARG A 22 14.95 2.72 -0.36
CA ARG A 22 14.11 1.86 0.49
C ARG A 22 13.86 2.48 1.85
N ASP A 23 14.92 2.93 2.53
CA ASP A 23 14.84 3.58 3.82
C ASP A 23 13.97 4.83 3.75
N PHE A 24 14.13 5.63 2.70
CA PHE A 24 13.32 6.81 2.48
C PHE A 24 11.82 6.46 2.34
N ILE A 25 11.49 5.49 1.47
CA ILE A 25 10.10 5.07 1.26
C ILE A 25 9.51 4.48 2.55
N ASN A 26 10.25 3.61 3.23
CA ASN A 26 9.84 3.01 4.49
C ASN A 26 9.55 4.09 5.53
N GLN A 27 10.43 5.09 5.69
CA GLN A 27 10.21 6.23 6.58
C GLN A 27 8.95 7.03 6.22
N GLY A 28 8.72 7.28 4.92
CA GLY A 28 7.52 7.96 4.43
C GLY A 28 6.22 7.22 4.77
N LEU A 29 6.28 5.88 4.82
CA LEU A 29 5.13 5.03 5.08
C LEU A 29 4.87 4.74 6.57
N GLN A 30 5.78 5.08 7.48
CA GLN A 30 5.66 4.74 8.92
C GLN A 30 4.36 5.23 9.58
N ASN A 31 3.84 6.39 9.17
CA ASN A 31 2.57 6.91 9.71
C ASN A 31 1.35 6.34 8.98
N TYR A 32 1.51 5.91 7.73
CA TYR A 32 0.43 5.38 6.91
C TYR A 32 0.13 3.92 7.25
N LEU A 33 1.17 3.07 7.35
CA LEU A 33 1.01 1.62 7.54
C LEU A 33 0.16 1.23 8.75
N PRO A 34 0.29 1.85 9.94
CA PRO A 34 -0.57 1.52 11.07
C PRO A 34 -2.04 1.86 10.85
N SER A 35 -2.35 2.82 9.98
CA SER A 35 -3.74 3.21 9.67
C SER A 35 -4.49 2.16 8.84
N VAL A 36 -3.76 1.37 8.04
CA VAL A 36 -4.31 0.33 7.15
C VAL A 36 -4.07 -1.10 7.64
N CYS A 37 -3.16 -1.29 8.59
CA CYS A 37 -3.00 -2.55 9.31
C CYS A 37 -4.05 -2.64 10.43
N LEU A 38 -5.25 -3.06 10.08
CA LEU A 38 -6.42 -3.07 10.97
C LEU A 38 -6.37 -4.25 11.94
N GLN A 39 -6.71 -4.02 13.20
CA GLN A 39 -7.03 -5.05 14.17
C GLN A 39 -8.53 -5.27 14.16
N VAL A 40 -8.95 -6.53 14.16
CA VAL A 40 -10.34 -6.94 14.14
C VAL A 40 -10.69 -7.70 15.41
N GLU A 41 -11.87 -7.43 15.94
CA GLU A 41 -12.44 -8.13 17.08
C GLU A 41 -13.83 -8.61 16.71
N ALA A 42 -14.09 -9.91 16.85
CA ALA A 42 -15.39 -10.52 16.70
C ALA A 42 -15.95 -10.83 18.09
N ARG A 43 -17.24 -10.59 18.30
CA ARG A 43 -17.96 -10.96 19.52
C ARG A 43 -19.26 -11.65 19.18
N CYS A 44 -19.57 -12.72 19.90
CA CYS A 44 -20.79 -13.50 19.80
C CYS A 44 -21.33 -13.76 21.21
N GLU A 45 -22.12 -12.82 21.72
CA GLU A 45 -22.65 -12.89 23.08
C GLU A 45 -23.94 -13.70 23.11
N GLN A 46 -24.03 -14.69 24.01
CA GLN A 46 -25.23 -15.51 24.12
C GLN A 46 -26.39 -14.70 24.72
N GLU A 47 -27.50 -14.61 23.98
CA GLU A 47 -28.77 -14.05 24.44
C GLU A 47 -29.84 -15.14 24.40
N GLU A 48 -30.18 -15.71 25.57
CA GLU A 48 -31.12 -16.84 25.69
C GLU A 48 -30.71 -18.06 24.83
N LEU A 49 -31.48 -18.32 23.77
CA LEU A 49 -31.27 -19.32 22.73
C LEU A 49 -30.91 -18.61 21.42
N SER A 50 -29.96 -17.66 21.46
CA SER A 50 -29.50 -16.84 20.34
C SER A 50 -28.07 -16.33 20.60
N CYS A 51 -27.41 -15.81 19.56
CA CYS A 51 -26.15 -15.07 19.68
C CYS A 51 -26.31 -13.66 19.11
N SER A 52 -25.97 -12.64 19.90
CA SER A 52 -25.83 -11.26 19.45
C SER A 52 -24.40 -11.04 18.94
N MET A 53 -24.26 -10.67 17.67
CA MET A 53 -22.96 -10.48 17.03
C MET A 53 -22.60 -9.00 16.96
N SER A 54 -21.35 -8.68 17.32
CA SER A 54 -20.79 -7.34 17.15
C SER A 54 -19.33 -7.42 16.72
N SER A 55 -18.85 -6.37 16.07
CA SER A 55 -17.45 -6.27 15.65
C SER A 55 -16.81 -4.97 16.11
N ASP A 56 -15.48 -4.99 16.24
CA ASP A 56 -14.68 -3.79 16.30
C ASP A 56 -13.54 -3.87 15.26
N VAL A 57 -13.26 -2.75 14.61
CA VAL A 57 -12.19 -2.62 13.62
C VAL A 57 -11.40 -1.36 13.96
N ARG A 58 -10.13 -1.54 14.35
CA ARG A 58 -9.28 -0.44 14.83
C ARG A 58 -7.94 -0.41 14.10
N PRO A 59 -7.39 0.76 13.76
CA PRO A 59 -6.02 0.84 13.25
C PRO A 59 -5.00 0.53 14.36
N GLY A 60 -3.75 0.29 13.97
CA GLY A 60 -2.62 0.16 14.90
C GLY A 60 -1.82 -1.14 14.78
N GLY A 61 -2.17 -2.02 13.84
CA GLY A 61 -1.35 -3.17 13.47
C GLY A 61 0.02 -2.74 12.96
N GLN A 62 1.00 -3.63 13.10
CA GLN A 62 2.37 -3.44 12.62
C GLN A 62 2.65 -4.51 11.57
N PRO A 63 2.87 -4.13 10.29
CA PRO A 63 3.15 -5.11 9.25
C PRO A 63 4.55 -5.69 9.41
N ASN A 64 4.72 -6.91 8.92
CA ASN A 64 6.04 -7.47 8.67
C ASN A 64 6.60 -6.85 7.40
N LEU A 65 7.80 -6.28 7.50
CA LEU A 65 8.57 -5.78 6.36
C LEU A 65 9.52 -6.88 5.86
N SER A 66 9.52 -7.09 4.55
CA SER A 66 10.49 -7.92 3.84
C SER A 66 11.18 -7.08 2.76
N GLU A 67 12.49 -7.10 2.74
CA GLU A 67 13.30 -6.56 1.65
C GLU A 67 13.55 -7.66 0.63
N VAL A 68 13.14 -7.42 -0.61
CA VAL A 68 13.17 -8.42 -1.68
C VAL A 68 14.22 -8.03 -2.72
N ALA A 69 14.96 -9.00 -3.26
CA ALA A 69 15.87 -8.75 -4.37
C ALA A 69 15.10 -8.80 -5.70
N GLY A 70 15.36 -7.85 -6.61
CA GLY A 70 14.69 -7.76 -7.91
C GLY A 70 13.85 -6.49 -8.05
N GLU A 71 12.86 -6.52 -8.92
CA GLU A 71 11.99 -5.35 -9.21
C GLU A 71 11.12 -4.96 -8.01
N THR A 72 10.56 -5.94 -7.29
CA THR A 72 9.95 -5.69 -5.98
C THR A 72 11.07 -5.45 -4.98
N VAL A 73 11.09 -4.25 -4.41
CA VAL A 73 12.16 -3.81 -3.51
C VAL A 73 11.74 -3.82 -2.04
N LEU A 74 10.46 -3.64 -1.76
CA LEU A 74 9.87 -3.73 -0.42
C LEU A 74 8.53 -4.46 -0.51
N SER A 75 8.25 -5.29 0.47
CA SER A 75 6.97 -5.95 0.65
C SER A 75 6.55 -5.87 2.12
N TYR A 76 5.33 -5.41 2.35
CA TYR A 76 4.69 -5.37 3.67
C TYR A 76 3.56 -6.39 3.69
N SER A 77 3.48 -7.16 4.77
CA SER A 77 2.39 -8.10 4.99
C SER A 77 1.87 -8.00 6.42
N TYR A 78 0.57 -7.98 6.57
CA TYR A 78 -0.10 -7.95 7.86
C TYR A 78 -1.34 -8.83 7.82
N SER A 79 -1.60 -9.53 8.93
CA SER A 79 -2.86 -10.25 9.10
C SER A 79 -3.28 -10.23 10.57
N ASN A 80 -4.57 -10.19 10.79
CA ASN A 80 -5.18 -10.36 12.10
C ASN A 80 -6.51 -11.10 11.95
N GLN A 81 -6.87 -11.87 12.97
CA GLN A 81 -8.09 -12.63 13.00
C GLN A 81 -8.61 -12.70 14.43
N SER A 82 -9.93 -12.65 14.56
CA SER A 82 -10.65 -12.85 15.81
C SER A 82 -11.82 -13.81 15.60
N HIS A 83 -12.14 -14.56 16.64
CA HIS A 83 -13.21 -15.53 16.65
C HIS A 83 -13.87 -15.53 18.03
N ASP A 84 -15.20 -15.58 18.04
CA ASP A 84 -15.99 -15.77 19.25
C ASP A 84 -17.23 -16.63 18.94
N GLY A 85 -17.77 -17.28 19.96
CA GLY A 85 -18.83 -18.27 19.81
C GLY A 85 -19.72 -18.41 21.04
N ALA A 86 -20.97 -18.76 20.81
CA ALA A 86 -22.01 -18.92 21.84
C ALA A 86 -22.47 -20.38 21.93
N GLY A 87 -22.72 -20.83 23.17
CA GLY A 87 -23.15 -22.18 23.47
C GLY A 87 -22.01 -23.20 23.62
N ILE A 88 -22.36 -24.48 23.74
CA ILE A 88 -21.37 -25.55 23.87
C ILE A 88 -20.83 -25.86 22.46
N ASN A 89 -19.54 -25.62 22.23
CA ASN A 89 -18.88 -25.76 20.93
C ASN A 89 -19.52 -24.87 19.85
N ASP A 90 -19.82 -23.62 20.18
CA ASP A 90 -20.34 -22.59 19.28
C ASP A 90 -21.66 -22.98 18.58
N ASN A 91 -22.41 -23.88 19.20
CA ASN A 91 -23.60 -24.48 18.60
C ASN A 91 -24.81 -23.53 18.54
N LEU A 92 -24.82 -22.46 19.33
CA LEU A 92 -25.84 -21.41 19.25
C LEU A 92 -25.45 -20.36 18.21
N GLY A 93 -24.15 -20.07 18.08
CA GLY A 93 -23.62 -19.27 16.99
C GLY A 93 -22.11 -19.09 17.06
N SER A 94 -21.53 -18.64 15.95
CA SER A 94 -20.12 -18.28 15.86
C SER A 94 -19.92 -17.08 14.95
N PHE A 95 -18.92 -16.27 15.26
CA PHE A 95 -18.50 -15.15 14.44
C PHE A 95 -16.98 -15.11 14.35
N THR A 96 -16.48 -15.14 13.12
CA THR A 96 -15.06 -15.00 12.80
C THR A 96 -14.88 -13.78 11.92
N LEU A 97 -13.93 -12.94 12.27
CA LEU A 97 -13.54 -11.76 11.51
C LEU A 97 -12.05 -11.83 11.22
N GLY A 98 -11.66 -11.59 9.97
CA GLY A 98 -10.29 -11.61 9.52
C GLY A 98 -9.96 -10.35 8.75
N THR A 99 -8.69 -9.97 8.78
CA THR A 99 -8.16 -8.92 7.93
C THR A 99 -6.76 -9.27 7.44
N THR A 100 -6.50 -8.94 6.18
CA THR A 100 -5.17 -9.06 5.58
C THR A 100 -4.85 -7.79 4.83
N TYR A 101 -3.62 -7.32 4.98
CA TYR A 101 -3.10 -6.18 4.23
C TYR A 101 -1.74 -6.55 3.64
N ASN A 102 -1.59 -6.36 2.34
CA ASN A 102 -0.33 -6.53 1.64
C ASN A 102 0.00 -5.26 0.85
N MET A 103 1.28 -4.87 0.84
CA MET A 103 1.78 -3.78 0.00
C MET A 103 3.10 -4.17 -0.62
N ASP A 104 3.16 -4.15 -1.96
CA ASP A 104 4.40 -4.35 -2.71
C ASP A 104 4.83 -3.05 -3.38
N ILE A 105 6.13 -2.77 -3.32
CA ILE A 105 6.75 -1.59 -3.92
C ILE A 105 7.75 -2.07 -4.95
N GLN A 106 7.56 -1.64 -6.20
CA GLN A 106 8.37 -2.05 -7.34
C GLN A 106 9.05 -0.84 -7.99
N PHE A 107 10.31 -1.03 -8.38
CA PHE A 107 11.03 -0.08 -9.23
C PHE A 107 11.10 -0.64 -10.64
N THR A 108 10.61 0.14 -11.59
CA THR A 108 10.43 -0.30 -12.98
C THR A 108 10.93 0.75 -13.96
N ASN A 109 11.44 0.31 -15.10
CA ASN A 109 11.68 1.17 -16.24
C ASN A 109 10.73 0.74 -17.37
N THR A 110 9.70 1.51 -17.64
CA THR A 110 8.71 1.20 -18.68
C THR A 110 8.78 2.24 -19.78
N ASN A 111 8.96 1.81 -21.02
CA ASN A 111 9.03 2.69 -22.19
C ASN A 111 10.06 3.84 -22.08
N GLY A 112 11.16 3.62 -21.36
CA GLY A 112 12.20 4.64 -21.13
C GLY A 112 11.92 5.62 -19.99
N SER A 113 10.84 5.41 -19.22
CA SER A 113 10.51 6.18 -18.03
C SER A 113 10.65 5.32 -16.77
N ALA A 114 11.39 5.82 -15.76
CA ALA A 114 11.42 5.20 -14.45
C ALA A 114 10.10 5.43 -13.71
N SER A 115 9.59 4.39 -13.06
CA SER A 115 8.40 4.47 -12.23
C SER A 115 8.55 3.66 -10.94
N ILE A 116 7.96 4.18 -9.87
CA ILE A 116 7.75 3.46 -8.61
C ILE A 116 6.29 3.02 -8.61
N VAL A 117 6.04 1.70 -8.56
CA VAL A 117 4.69 1.14 -8.54
C VAL A 117 4.42 0.60 -7.15
N ILE A 118 3.35 1.08 -6.52
CA ILE A 118 2.92 0.63 -5.20
C ILE A 118 1.58 -0.06 -5.33
N THR A 119 1.55 -1.35 -5.08
CA THR A 119 0.31 -2.15 -5.09
C THR A 119 -0.08 -2.47 -3.66
N GLN A 120 -1.25 -2.00 -3.25
CA GLN A 120 -1.83 -2.22 -1.93
C GLN A 120 -3.06 -3.12 -2.07
N HIS A 121 -3.23 -4.09 -1.19
CA HIS A 121 -4.40 -4.97 -1.16
C HIS A 121 -4.88 -5.15 0.28
N LEU A 122 -6.12 -4.73 0.55
CA LEU A 122 -6.79 -4.87 1.85
C LEU A 122 -8.00 -5.78 1.70
N VAL A 123 -8.09 -6.80 2.55
CA VAL A 123 -9.26 -7.66 2.69
C VAL A 123 -9.73 -7.65 4.13
N ILE A 124 -11.03 -7.43 4.35
CA ILE A 124 -11.72 -7.69 5.62
C ILE A 124 -12.76 -8.77 5.35
N SER A 125 -12.54 -9.96 5.89
CA SER A 125 -13.38 -11.14 5.67
C SER A 125 -14.16 -11.50 6.92
N TYR A 126 -15.35 -12.04 6.73
CA TYR A 126 -16.22 -12.47 7.81
C TYR A 126 -16.75 -13.88 7.56
N SER A 127 -17.04 -14.59 8.65
CA SER A 127 -17.77 -15.86 8.65
C SER A 127 -18.67 -15.89 9.88
N MET A 128 -19.96 -16.08 9.67
CA MET A 128 -20.98 -16.04 10.71
C MET A 128 -21.84 -17.29 10.63
N ALA A 129 -22.20 -17.87 11.76
CA ALA A 129 -23.15 -18.99 11.83
C ALA A 129 -24.10 -18.85 13.03
N MET A 130 -25.35 -19.28 12.86
CA MET A 130 -26.36 -19.34 13.92
C MET A 130 -27.44 -20.39 13.57
N PHE A 131 -27.81 -21.26 14.53
CA PHE A 131 -28.88 -22.27 14.41
C PHE A 131 -28.89 -23.21 13.18
N GLN A 132 -27.79 -23.32 12.43
CA GLN A 132 -27.58 -24.05 11.15
C GLN A 132 -27.53 -23.17 9.89
N THR A 133 -27.81 -21.88 10.00
CA THR A 133 -27.58 -20.91 8.92
C THR A 133 -26.16 -20.37 9.04
N ALA A 134 -25.40 -20.35 7.96
CA ALA A 134 -24.08 -19.75 7.93
C ALA A 134 -23.87 -18.92 6.67
N THR A 135 -23.01 -17.92 6.76
CA THR A 135 -22.52 -17.15 5.61
C THR A 135 -21.05 -16.80 5.81
N SER A 136 -20.40 -16.45 4.71
CA SER A 136 -19.08 -15.84 4.74
C SER A 136 -18.88 -14.97 3.50
N GLY A 137 -17.92 -14.05 3.59
CA GLY A 137 -17.60 -13.16 2.49
C GLY A 137 -16.49 -12.17 2.83
N ASN A 138 -16.23 -11.26 1.89
CA ASN A 138 -15.27 -10.18 2.04
C ASN A 138 -16.05 -8.87 2.12
N ALA A 139 -16.21 -8.32 3.33
CA ALA A 139 -16.84 -7.03 3.52
C ALA A 139 -16.04 -5.90 2.83
N VAL A 140 -14.72 -6.08 2.77
CA VAL A 140 -13.78 -5.26 2.01
C VAL A 140 -12.86 -6.18 1.22
N ASP A 141 -12.66 -5.90 -0.06
CA ASP A 141 -11.62 -6.49 -0.92
C ASP A 141 -11.20 -5.42 -1.93
N LYS A 142 -10.25 -4.58 -1.54
CA LYS A 142 -9.84 -3.40 -2.31
C LYS A 142 -8.37 -3.47 -2.67
N THR A 143 -8.07 -3.16 -3.93
CA THR A 143 -6.71 -3.00 -4.43
C THR A 143 -6.51 -1.57 -4.91
N ILE A 144 -5.45 -0.91 -4.45
CA ILE A 144 -4.99 0.38 -4.97
C ILE A 144 -3.61 0.18 -5.60
N VAL A 145 -3.46 0.56 -6.86
CA VAL A 145 -2.18 0.59 -7.56
C VAL A 145 -1.82 2.05 -7.82
N ASP A 146 -0.84 2.58 -7.08
CA ASP A 146 -0.28 3.90 -7.31
C ASP A 146 0.94 3.78 -8.22
N THR A 147 0.91 4.38 -9.41
CA THR A 147 2.08 4.45 -10.30
C THR A 147 2.68 5.85 -10.27
N TYR A 148 3.87 5.98 -9.68
CA TYR A 148 4.64 7.22 -9.63
C TYR A 148 5.63 7.26 -10.78
N THR A 149 5.30 7.95 -11.86
CA THR A 149 6.22 8.15 -13.00
C THR A 149 7.20 9.27 -12.68
N LEU A 150 8.50 8.95 -12.71
CA LEU A 150 9.59 9.90 -12.50
C LEU A 150 9.89 10.63 -13.81
N SER A 151 9.91 11.96 -13.76
CA SER A 151 10.19 12.80 -14.92
C SER A 151 11.06 13.99 -14.56
N VAL A 152 11.84 14.47 -15.51
CA VAL A 152 12.63 15.70 -15.37
C VAL A 152 11.93 16.79 -16.18
N ASP A 153 11.59 17.90 -15.55
CA ASP A 153 10.94 19.02 -16.22
C ASP A 153 11.93 19.87 -17.04
N GLU A 154 11.40 20.87 -17.75
CA GLU A 154 12.21 21.80 -18.57
C GLU A 154 13.21 22.63 -17.74
N GLY A 155 13.01 22.72 -16.42
CA GLY A 155 13.93 23.36 -15.48
C GLY A 155 15.03 22.43 -14.96
N GLY A 156 15.04 21.16 -15.37
CA GLY A 156 15.98 20.16 -14.87
C GLY A 156 15.66 19.68 -13.46
N ILE A 157 14.40 19.81 -13.02
CA ILE A 157 13.91 19.37 -11.71
C ILE A 157 13.25 18.00 -11.86
N LEU A 158 13.64 17.07 -10.98
CA LEU A 158 13.05 15.74 -10.92
C LEU A 158 11.72 15.81 -10.16
N SER A 159 10.65 15.36 -10.81
CA SER A 159 9.28 15.35 -10.30
C SER A 159 8.67 13.95 -10.44
N ALA A 160 7.61 13.68 -9.68
CA ALA A 160 6.83 12.46 -9.76
C ALA A 160 5.35 12.79 -9.96
N SER A 161 4.72 12.19 -10.96
CA SER A 161 3.26 12.22 -11.13
C SER A 161 2.67 10.88 -10.71
N VAL A 162 1.58 10.90 -9.96
CA VAL A 162 0.87 9.68 -9.52
C VAL A 162 -0.44 9.50 -10.29
N ASP A 163 -0.68 8.28 -10.75
CA ASP A 163 -1.96 7.85 -11.30
C ASP A 163 -2.48 6.66 -10.47
N PRO A 164 -3.46 6.87 -9.57
CA PRO A 164 -4.00 5.82 -8.72
C PRO A 164 -5.11 5.04 -9.45
N MET A 165 -4.94 3.72 -9.55
CA MET A 165 -5.98 2.81 -10.02
C MET A 165 -6.59 2.07 -8.82
N ILE A 166 -7.91 2.15 -8.66
CA ILE A 166 -8.64 1.49 -7.57
C ILE A 166 -9.52 0.39 -8.16
N THR A 167 -9.43 -0.82 -7.61
CA THR A 167 -10.32 -1.95 -7.89
C THR A 167 -10.99 -2.39 -6.59
N ASP A 168 -12.31 -2.60 -6.62
CA ASP A 168 -13.09 -3.07 -5.46
C ASP A 168 -13.85 -4.34 -5.84
N ASN A 169 -13.49 -5.46 -5.20
CA ASN A 169 -14.09 -6.79 -5.37
C ASN A 169 -14.89 -7.21 -4.13
N SER A 170 -15.26 -6.26 -3.25
CA SER A 170 -15.98 -6.55 -2.01
C SER A 170 -17.30 -7.27 -2.28
N THR A 171 -17.62 -8.28 -1.48
CA THR A 171 -18.87 -9.03 -1.58
C THR A 171 -19.85 -8.62 -0.48
N ALA A 172 -21.10 -8.34 -0.86
CA ALA A 172 -22.18 -8.16 0.10
C ALA A 172 -22.74 -9.52 0.53
N PRO A 173 -23.21 -9.68 1.78
CA PRO A 173 -24.03 -10.83 2.14
C PRO A 173 -25.34 -10.81 1.33
N ASP A 174 -25.88 -12.00 1.04
CA ASP A 174 -27.16 -12.15 0.35
C ASP A 174 -28.31 -11.58 1.20
N ASP A 175 -29.34 -11.00 0.56
CA ASP A 175 -30.47 -10.32 1.22
C ASP A 175 -31.19 -11.24 2.24
N ARG A 176 -31.19 -12.55 1.97
CA ARG A 176 -31.76 -13.56 2.87
C ARG A 176 -31.00 -13.73 4.18
N PHE A 177 -29.71 -13.44 4.18
CA PHE A 177 -28.88 -13.48 5.38
C PHE A 177 -29.08 -12.21 6.21
N GLN A 178 -29.22 -11.05 5.54
CA GLN A 178 -29.58 -9.78 6.16
C GLN A 178 -30.90 -9.88 6.94
N ASP A 179 -31.90 -10.52 6.34
CA ASP A 179 -33.22 -10.74 6.94
C ASP A 179 -33.21 -11.73 8.12
N PHE A 180 -32.33 -12.75 8.10
CA PHE A 180 -32.22 -13.75 9.16
C PHE A 180 -31.46 -13.21 10.38
N PHE A 181 -30.46 -12.36 10.15
CA PHE A 181 -29.67 -11.68 11.18
C PHE A 181 -30.08 -10.21 11.24
N THR A 182 -31.23 -9.92 11.86
CA THR A 182 -31.69 -8.54 12.11
C THR A 182 -30.58 -7.72 12.77
N GLY A 183 -30.05 -6.71 12.07
CA GLY A 183 -28.94 -5.85 12.53
C GLY A 183 -27.62 -6.01 11.76
N SER A 184 -27.51 -6.98 10.84
CA SER A 184 -26.29 -7.22 10.05
C SER A 184 -25.93 -6.10 9.06
N ASP A 185 -26.88 -5.29 8.60
CA ASP A 185 -26.61 -4.07 7.80
C ASP A 185 -25.67 -3.10 8.53
N GLY A 186 -25.87 -2.91 9.83
CA GLY A 186 -25.00 -2.07 10.67
C GLY A 186 -23.59 -2.65 10.78
N LEU A 187 -23.49 -3.96 10.95
CA LEU A 187 -22.24 -4.70 11.06
C LEU A 187 -21.41 -4.63 9.77
N ILE A 188 -22.01 -4.91 8.61
CA ILE A 188 -21.30 -4.82 7.32
C ILE A 188 -20.92 -3.37 6.99
N GLY A 189 -21.77 -2.40 7.35
CA GLY A 189 -21.43 -0.98 7.26
C GLY A 189 -20.24 -0.58 8.14
N GLU A 190 -20.11 -1.15 9.33
CA GLU A 190 -18.94 -0.99 10.21
C GLU A 190 -17.68 -1.58 9.60
N LEU A 191 -17.75 -2.80 9.08
CA LEU A 191 -16.60 -3.44 8.42
C LEU A 191 -16.15 -2.66 7.17
N ARG A 192 -17.11 -2.17 6.37
CA ARG A 192 -16.81 -1.36 5.17
C ARG A 192 -16.13 -0.03 5.49
N ARG A 193 -16.47 0.61 6.62
CA ARG A 193 -15.79 1.82 7.09
C ARG A 193 -14.31 1.57 7.39
N GLY A 194 -13.95 0.35 7.83
CA GLY A 194 -12.54 -0.05 7.93
C GLY A 194 -11.80 0.03 6.60
N GLY A 195 -12.49 -0.29 5.49
CA GLY A 195 -11.96 -0.19 4.14
C GLY A 195 -11.79 1.23 3.60
N ASP A 196 -12.27 2.27 4.29
CA ASP A 196 -12.04 3.67 3.91
C ASP A 196 -10.68 4.20 4.38
N ALA A 197 -10.02 3.45 5.27
CA ALA A 197 -8.64 3.72 5.68
C ALA A 197 -7.64 3.48 4.54
N LEU A 198 -7.96 2.58 3.59
CA LEU A 198 -7.12 2.32 2.44
C LEU A 198 -7.22 3.50 1.45
N GLN A 199 -6.11 4.21 1.28
CA GLN A 199 -6.02 5.38 0.41
C GLN A 199 -4.76 5.31 -0.46
N SER A 200 -4.66 6.19 -1.45
CA SER A 200 -3.39 6.37 -2.16
C SER A 200 -2.31 6.79 -1.17
N THR A 201 -1.13 6.20 -1.29
CA THR A 201 0.00 6.40 -0.36
C THR A 201 0.50 7.84 -0.28
N ALA A 202 0.19 8.67 -1.29
CA ALA A 202 0.61 10.07 -1.39
C ALA A 202 2.10 10.28 -1.06
N LEU A 203 2.97 9.40 -1.57
CA LEU A 203 4.41 9.53 -1.36
C LEU A 203 4.91 10.83 -1.97
N ASN A 204 5.42 11.70 -1.12
CA ASN A 204 6.13 12.88 -1.55
C ASN A 204 7.59 12.48 -1.78
N VAL A 205 7.92 12.01 -2.99
CA VAL A 205 9.28 11.58 -3.33
C VAL A 205 10.16 12.83 -3.42
N PRO A 206 11.10 13.09 -2.47
CA PRO A 206 11.85 14.32 -2.38
C PRO A 206 13.06 14.19 -3.28
N LEU A 207 12.80 14.09 -4.57
CA LEU A 207 13.83 14.10 -5.59
C LEU A 207 14.15 15.55 -6.00
N SER A 208 13.32 16.51 -5.58
CA SER A 208 13.47 17.94 -5.80
C SER A 208 14.12 18.65 -4.61
N ASN A 209 15.19 18.09 -4.03
CA ASN A 209 16.16 19.01 -3.46
C ASN A 209 16.76 19.75 -4.66
N THR A 210 16.35 21.00 -4.85
CA THR A 210 16.99 22.04 -5.69
C THR A 210 18.41 22.33 -5.21
N ALA A 211 19.17 21.31 -4.81
CA ALA A 211 20.60 21.36 -4.69
C ALA A 211 21.09 21.47 -6.13
N ALA A 212 21.32 22.71 -6.56
CA ALA A 212 22.27 22.96 -7.62
C ALA A 212 23.56 22.21 -7.23
N TYR A 213 23.75 21.01 -7.79
CA TYR A 213 24.91 20.20 -7.48
C TYR A 213 26.10 20.94 -8.10
N SER A 214 26.82 21.68 -7.26
CA SER A 214 28.00 22.42 -7.66
C SER A 214 29.17 21.44 -7.69
N PHE A 215 29.47 20.92 -8.87
CA PHE A 215 30.71 20.19 -9.07
C PHE A 215 31.91 21.13 -8.91
N PRO A 216 33.09 20.63 -8.48
CA PRO A 216 34.30 21.44 -8.37
C PRO A 216 34.65 21.99 -9.77
N GLY A 217 34.28 23.25 -10.04
CA GLY A 217 34.31 23.83 -11.39
C GLY A 217 33.30 24.96 -11.62
N GLY A 218 32.29 25.11 -10.75
CA GLY A 218 31.41 26.30 -10.75
C GLY A 218 30.28 26.29 -11.79
N GLN A 219 29.95 25.14 -12.37
CA GLN A 219 28.74 24.98 -13.19
C GLN A 219 27.64 24.31 -12.37
N THR A 220 26.46 24.93 -12.35
CA THR A 220 25.22 24.35 -11.83
C THR A 220 24.72 23.31 -12.82
N SER A 221 24.77 22.03 -12.44
CA SER A 221 24.25 20.95 -13.30
C SER A 221 22.76 20.76 -13.10
N THR A 222 22.08 20.49 -14.21
CA THR A 222 20.64 20.19 -14.29
C THR A 222 20.43 18.70 -14.59
N PHE A 223 19.34 18.10 -14.11
CA PHE A 223 19.01 16.73 -14.50
C PHE A 223 18.60 16.67 -15.97
N LYS A 224 18.96 15.59 -16.67
CA LYS A 224 18.58 15.33 -18.07
C LYS A 224 17.68 14.11 -18.22
N SER A 225 17.92 13.08 -17.42
CA SER A 225 17.12 11.85 -17.43
C SER A 225 17.25 11.13 -16.10
N VAL A 226 16.30 10.23 -15.83
CA VAL A 226 16.26 9.39 -14.65
C VAL A 226 15.88 7.96 -15.05
N GLN A 227 16.55 6.97 -14.49
CA GLN A 227 16.27 5.55 -14.73
C GLN A 227 16.72 4.70 -13.54
N PHE A 228 16.12 3.53 -13.33
CA PHE A 228 16.65 2.54 -12.40
C PHE A 228 17.76 1.71 -13.06
N SER A 229 18.83 1.41 -12.32
CA SER A 229 19.92 0.54 -12.76
C SER A 229 19.50 -0.93 -12.72
N GLY A 230 20.33 -1.83 -13.25
CA GLY A 230 20.12 -3.28 -13.09
C GLY A 230 20.17 -3.77 -11.63
N ASN A 231 20.74 -2.97 -10.73
CA ASN A 231 20.75 -3.19 -9.28
C ASN A 231 19.65 -2.39 -8.56
N GLN A 232 18.71 -1.78 -9.30
CA GLN A 232 17.63 -0.95 -8.79
C GLN A 232 18.06 0.34 -8.06
N ASP A 233 19.29 0.80 -8.30
CA ASP A 233 19.71 2.15 -7.90
C ASP A 233 19.04 3.19 -8.81
N LEU A 234 18.61 4.32 -8.27
CA LEU A 234 18.08 5.41 -9.07
C LEU A 234 19.24 6.22 -9.66
N VAL A 235 19.40 6.18 -10.98
CA VAL A 235 20.47 6.87 -11.70
C VAL A 235 19.89 8.04 -12.48
N ALA A 236 20.40 9.24 -12.18
CA ALA A 236 20.06 10.46 -12.90
C ALA A 236 21.28 10.99 -13.67
N SER A 237 21.10 11.28 -14.96
CA SER A 237 22.13 11.95 -15.74
C SER A 237 22.05 13.47 -15.54
N VAL A 238 23.21 14.13 -15.44
CA VAL A 238 23.29 15.58 -15.25
C VAL A 238 24.17 16.23 -16.31
N ALA A 239 23.82 17.46 -16.69
CA ALA A 239 24.56 18.29 -17.65
C ALA A 239 24.50 19.78 -17.30
#